data_AF-A0A073K0Y9-F1
#
_entry.id   AF-A0A073K0Y9-F1
#
_cell.length_a   1.000
_cell.length_b   1.000
_cell.length_c   1.000
_cell.angle_alpha   90.00
_cell.angle_beta   90.00
_cell.angle_gamma   90.00
#
_symmetry.space_group_name_H-M   'P 1'
#
loop_
_entity.id
_entity.type
_entity.pdbx_description
1 polymer ?
#
loop_
_entity_poly.entity_id
_entity_poly.type
_entity_poly.pdbx_seq_one_letter_code
_entity_poly.pdbx_strand_id
1 'polypeptide(L)'
;MQNSVKAAHRFCGDNKESLKEDSLCGCFYCLEIFHPSEIEEWIDSNESTALCPYCEIDSIIGQSSGFPITKEFLSEMNKYWF
;
A
#
# COMPACT_ATOMS: atom_id res chain seq x y z
N MET A 1 -17.37 6.71 -4.20
CA MET A 1 -15.97 6.85 -4.65
C MET A 1 -15.09 7.58 -3.65
N GLN A 2 -15.32 8.86 -3.26
CA GLN A 2 -14.40 9.57 -2.35
C GLN A 2 -14.23 8.93 -0.95
N ASN A 3 -15.24 8.25 -0.40
CA ASN A 3 -15.11 7.61 0.91
C ASN A 3 -14.21 6.37 0.89
N SER A 4 -14.05 5.72 -0.26
CA SER A 4 -13.29 4.47 -0.40
C SER A 4 -11.78 4.73 -0.36
N VAL A 5 -11.29 5.75 -1.07
CA VAL A 5 -9.86 6.10 -1.08
C VAL A 5 -9.36 6.61 0.28
N LYS A 6 -10.22 7.31 1.03
CA LYS A 6 -9.90 7.74 2.40
C LYS A 6 -9.85 6.56 3.37
N ALA A 7 -10.76 5.59 3.20
CA ALA A 7 -10.79 4.40 4.03
C ALA A 7 -9.59 3.48 3.74
N ALA A 8 -9.19 3.35 2.47
CA ALA A 8 -8.04 2.55 2.04
C ALA A 8 -6.70 3.09 2.55
N HIS A 9 -6.53 4.42 2.63
CA HIS A 9 -5.30 5.03 3.15
C HIS A 9 -4.96 4.60 4.58
N ARG A 10 -5.93 4.16 5.38
CA ARG A 10 -5.65 3.68 6.74
C ARG A 10 -4.83 2.39 6.80
N PHE A 11 -4.66 1.71 5.66
CA PHE A 11 -3.95 0.44 5.55
C PHE A 11 -2.51 0.59 5.03
N CYS A 12 -2.03 1.82 4.80
CA CYS A 12 -0.65 2.03 4.34
C CYS A 12 0.38 2.23 5.45
N GLY A 13 -0.06 2.47 6.68
CA GLY A 13 0.80 2.50 7.87
C GLY A 13 0.51 1.34 8.81
N ASP A 14 1.50 0.95 9.61
CA ASP A 14 1.42 -0.16 10.58
C ASP A 14 0.86 -1.46 9.96
N ASN A 15 1.29 -1.76 8.73
CA ASN A 15 0.69 -2.76 7.86
C ASN A 15 1.52 -4.04 7.70
N LYS A 16 2.67 -4.16 8.39
CA LYS A 16 3.59 -5.30 8.27
C LYS A 16 2.94 -6.65 8.44
N GLU A 17 2.17 -6.84 9.51
CA GLU A 17 1.53 -8.14 9.76
C GLU A 17 0.45 -8.47 8.73
N SER A 18 -0.28 -7.46 8.23
CA SER A 18 -1.27 -7.67 7.17
C SER A 18 -0.64 -8.00 5.82
N LEU A 19 0.44 -7.28 5.45
CA LEU A 19 1.12 -7.50 4.17
C LEU A 19 1.85 -8.85 4.10
N LYS A 20 2.30 -9.40 5.24
CA LYS A 20 2.90 -10.75 5.30
C LYS A 20 1.94 -11.86 4.90
N GLU A 21 0.65 -11.68 5.17
CA GLU A 21 -0.41 -12.65 4.84
C GLU A 21 -0.97 -12.42 3.43
N ASP A 22 -0.58 -11.33 2.79
CA ASP A 22 -1.01 -11.01 1.44
C ASP A 22 -0.14 -11.70 0.38
N SER A 23 -0.70 -11.80 -0.82
CA SER A 23 0.00 -12.24 -2.03
C SER A 23 0.01 -11.16 -3.11
N LEU A 24 -0.61 -10.01 -2.83
CA LEU A 24 -0.75 -8.91 -3.77
C LEU A 24 -0.79 -7.58 -3.02
N CYS A 25 0.14 -6.70 -3.40
CA CYS A 25 0.28 -5.35 -2.88
C CYS A 25 0.29 -4.35 -4.03
N GLY A 26 -0.07 -3.11 -3.73
CA GLY A 26 0.00 -2.01 -4.67
C GLY A 26 0.48 -0.73 -4.02
N CYS A 27 1.39 -0.03 -4.68
CA CYS A 27 1.80 1.31 -4.29
C CYS A 27 0.91 2.35 -4.97
N PHE A 28 0.19 3.16 -4.20
CA PHE A 28 -0.64 4.24 -4.77
C PHE A 28 0.14 5.52 -5.09
N TYR A 29 1.46 5.55 -4.90
CA TYR A 29 2.33 6.62 -5.39
C TYR A 29 2.82 6.34 -6.82
N CYS A 30 3.54 5.24 -7.03
CA CYS A 30 4.10 4.88 -8.35
C CYS A 30 3.20 3.96 -9.20
N LEU A 31 2.08 3.47 -8.64
CA LEU A 31 1.12 2.58 -9.29
C LEU A 31 1.64 1.18 -9.62
N GLU A 32 2.77 0.79 -9.04
CA GLU A 32 3.30 -0.57 -9.16
C GLU A 32 2.49 -1.55 -8.30
N ILE A 33 2.29 -2.75 -8.85
CA ILE A 33 1.60 -3.87 -8.23
C ILE A 33 2.57 -5.04 -8.20
N PHE A 34 2.80 -5.59 -7.01
CA PHE A 34 3.91 -6.51 -6.75
C PHE A 34 3.58 -7.48 -5.62
N HIS A 35 4.42 -8.50 -5.44
CA HIS A 35 4.26 -9.46 -4.35
C HIS A 35 4.90 -8.90 -3.07
N PRO A 36 4.28 -9.04 -1.88
CA PRO A 36 4.83 -8.48 -0.63
C PRO A 36 6.23 -8.99 -0.27
N SER A 37 6.66 -10.13 -0.82
CA SER A 37 8.04 -10.63 -0.65
C SER A 37 9.12 -9.73 -1.24
N GLU A 38 8.74 -8.77 -2.08
CA GLU A 38 9.65 -7.77 -2.65
C GLU A 38 9.89 -6.60 -1.68
N ILE A 39 9.13 -6.49 -0.58
CA ILE A 39 9.31 -5.44 0.43
C ILE A 39 10.51 -5.81 1.31
N GLU A 40 11.60 -5.06 1.15
CA GLU A 40 12.83 -5.26 1.93
C GLU A 40 12.93 -4.28 3.11
N GLU A 41 12.33 -3.09 2.98
CA GLU A 41 12.48 -2.00 3.94
C GLU A 41 11.19 -1.67 4.70
N TRP A 42 11.36 -1.43 6.00
CA TRP A 42 10.29 -1.11 6.93
C TRP A 42 10.73 0.06 7.82
N ILE A 43 9.86 1.05 7.97
CA ILE A 43 10.12 2.28 8.73
C ILE A 43 9.28 2.36 10.02
N ASP A 44 9.40 3.50 10.71
CA ASP A 44 8.91 3.79 12.05
C ASP A 44 9.68 3.07 13.16
N SER A 45 9.50 3.51 14.41
CA SER A 45 10.20 2.97 15.59
C SER A 45 9.96 1.46 15.80
N ASN A 46 8.88 0.93 15.25
CA ASN A 46 8.49 -0.48 15.36
C ASN A 46 8.76 -1.27 14.06
N GLU A 47 9.38 -0.66 13.05
CA GLU A 47 9.58 -1.24 11.71
C GLU A 47 8.28 -1.85 11.15
N SER A 48 7.16 -1.13 11.25
CA SER A 48 5.82 -1.69 10.97
C SER A 48 5.15 -1.14 9.72
N THR A 49 5.72 -0.10 9.10
CA THR A 49 5.22 0.50 7.86
C THR A 49 6.15 0.16 6.71
N ALA A 50 5.62 -0.46 5.64
CA ALA A 50 6.40 -0.85 4.47
C ALA A 50 6.81 0.34 3.60
N LEU A 51 8.03 0.31 3.06
CA LEU A 51 8.43 1.17 1.93
C LEU A 51 8.27 0.42 0.61
N CYS A 52 7.80 1.13 -0.41
CA CYS A 52 7.67 0.56 -1.75
C CYS A 52 9.07 0.21 -2.31
N PRO A 53 9.29 -1.02 -2.79
CA PRO A 53 10.62 -1.43 -3.32
C PRO A 53 10.99 -0.75 -4.64
N TYR A 54 10.07 -0.01 -5.26
CA TYR A 54 10.27 0.65 -6.54
C TYR A 54 10.48 2.17 -6.43
N CYS A 55 9.99 2.79 -5.35
CA CYS A 55 10.02 4.25 -5.21
C CYS A 55 10.29 4.74 -3.78
N GLU A 56 10.45 3.84 -2.82
CA GLU A 56 10.81 4.13 -1.42
C GLU A 56 9.78 5.01 -0.67
N ILE A 57 8.54 5.07 -1.16
CA ILE A 57 7.43 5.76 -0.49
C ILE A 57 6.56 4.76 0.29
N ASP A 58 6.10 5.18 1.46
CA ASP A 58 5.22 4.48 2.43
C ASP A 58 3.75 4.44 1.99
N SER A 59 3.50 4.22 0.71
CA SER A 59 2.17 4.29 0.09
C SER A 59 1.70 2.93 -0.42
N ILE A 60 1.92 1.87 0.36
CA ILE A 60 1.55 0.49 -0.02
C ILE A 60 0.24 0.07 0.66
N ILE A 61 -0.69 -0.51 -0.08
CA ILE A 61 -1.81 -1.28 0.49
C ILE A 61 -1.79 -2.71 -0.05
N GLY A 62 -2.23 -3.66 0.76
CA GLY A 62 -2.36 -5.08 0.38
C GLY A 62 -3.82 -5.51 0.21
N GLN A 63 -4.05 -6.68 -0.40
CA GLN A 63 -5.40 -7.21 -0.61
C GLN A 63 -6.20 -7.42 0.69
N SER A 64 -5.52 -7.68 1.82
CA SER A 64 -6.11 -7.76 3.16
C SER A 64 -6.81 -6.45 3.59
N SER A 65 -6.49 -5.32 2.95
CA SER A 65 -7.19 -4.05 3.17
C SER A 65 -8.68 -4.10 2.79
N GLY A 66 -9.09 -5.10 1.99
CA GLY A 66 -10.44 -5.22 1.46
C GLY A 66 -10.74 -4.25 0.31
N PHE A 67 -9.72 -3.55 -0.20
CA PHE A 67 -9.84 -2.66 -1.36
C PHE A 67 -9.18 -3.26 -2.61
N PRO A 68 -9.64 -2.87 -3.83
CA PRO A 68 -9.07 -3.40 -5.06
C PRO A 68 -7.60 -3.01 -5.22
N ILE A 69 -6.73 -3.99 -5.44
CA ILE A 69 -5.33 -3.76 -5.82
C ILE A 69 -5.25 -3.74 -7.36
N THR A 70 -5.80 -2.68 -7.97
CA THR A 70 -5.75 -2.46 -9.42
C THR A 70 -5.19 -1.08 -9.74
N LYS A 71 -4.64 -0.90 -10.94
CA LYS A 71 -4.06 0.40 -11.34
C LYS A 71 -5.10 1.52 -11.33
N GLU A 72 -6.36 1.21 -11.63
CA GLU A 72 -7.46 2.17 -11.58
C GLU A 72 -7.69 2.68 -10.15
N PHE A 73 -7.83 1.79 -9.18
CA PHE A 73 -8.07 2.18 -7.78
C PHE A 73 -6.85 2.87 -7.16
N LEU A 74 -5.64 2.36 -7.42
CA LEU A 74 -4.40 3.00 -6.98
C LEU A 74 -4.25 4.40 -7.59
N SER A 75 -4.65 4.61 -8.85
CA SER A 75 -4.68 5.94 -9.47
C SER A 75 -5.69 6.88 -8.83
N GLU A 76 -6.84 6.38 -8.37
CA GLU A 76 -7.79 7.20 -7.60
C GLU A 76 -7.22 7.62 -6.24
N MET A 77 -6.52 6.71 -5.55
CA MET A 77 -5.81 7.03 -4.31
C MET A 77 -4.71 8.07 -4.56
N ASN A 78 -3.91 7.88 -5.61
CA ASN A 78 -2.86 8.81 -6.03
C ASN A 78 -3.41 10.23 -6.19
N LYS A 79 -4.43 10.39 -7.04
CA LYS A 79 -5.08 11.70 -7.32
C LYS A 79 -5.67 12.40 -6.10
N TYR A 80 -5.96 11.65 -5.03
CA TYR A 80 -6.55 12.22 -3.83
C TYR A 80 -5.49 12.63 -2.79
N TRP A 81 -4.36 11.91 -2.73
CA TRP A 81 -3.33 12.09 -1.70
C TRP A 81 -2.04 12.78 -2.21
N PHE A 82 -1.84 12.85 -3.53
CA PHE A 82 -0.71 13.48 -4.21
C PHE A 82 -1.18 14.41 -5.33
#